data_AF-A0AAV6A150-F1
#
_entry.id   AF-A0AAV6A150-F1
#
_cell.length_a   1.000
_cell.length_b   1.000
_cell.length_c   1.000
_cell.angle_alpha   90.00
_cell.angle_beta   90.00
_cell.angle_gamma   90.00
#
_symmetry.space_group_name_H-M   'P 1'
#
loop_
_entity.id
_entity.type
_entity.pdbx_description
1 polymer ?
#
loop_
_entity_poly.entity_id
_entity_poly.type
_entity_poly.pdbx_seq_one_letter_code
_entity_poly.pdbx_strand_id
1 'polypeptide(L)'
;TVSTKIITKNGTEVPVDYRLFKKGDRWMIYDVNIEGISLVSNYRTQFNKIIQTNGYNALVERMKTKQNEFLEESSGKRKAQQ
;
A
#
# COMPACT_ATOMS: atom_id res chain seq x y z
N THR A 1 -11.18 -14.31 -0.53
CA THR A 1 -10.18 -13.71 -1.43
C THR A 1 -10.80 -13.53 -2.79
N VAL A 2 -10.44 -12.48 -3.52
CA VAL A 2 -10.82 -12.26 -4.92
C VAL A 2 -9.52 -12.17 -5.73
N SER A 3 -9.38 -13.02 -6.73
CA SER A 3 -8.19 -13.10 -7.58
C SER A 3 -8.40 -12.31 -8.87
N THR A 4 -7.37 -11.57 -9.26
CA THR A 4 -7.37 -10.71 -10.43
C THR A 4 -6.03 -10.79 -11.15
N LYS A 5 -5.97 -10.27 -12.38
CA LYS A 5 -4.73 -10.09 -13.13
C LYS A 5 -4.66 -8.66 -13.65
N ILE A 6 -3.53 -8.01 -13.44
CA ILE A 6 -3.23 -6.71 -14.04
C ILE A 6 -2.42 -6.96 -15.31
N ILE A 7 -2.88 -6.41 -16.44
CA ILE A 7 -2.15 -6.45 -17.70
C ILE A 7 -1.41 -5.12 -17.86
N THR A 8 -0.08 -5.17 -17.89
CA THR A 8 0.77 -3.99 -18.07
C THR A 8 0.81 -3.56 -19.54
N LYS A 9 1.33 -2.36 -19.83
CA LYS A 9 1.43 -1.83 -21.20
C LYS A 9 2.24 -2.71 -22.15
N ASN A 10 3.20 -3.47 -21.64
CA ASN A 10 4.02 -4.42 -22.38
C ASN A 10 3.43 -5.84 -22.41
N GLY A 11 2.19 -6.04 -21.96
CA GLY A 11 1.48 -7.32 -22.01
C GLY A 11 1.85 -8.32 -20.92
N THR A 12 2.63 -7.92 -19.91
CA THR A 12 2.93 -8.77 -18.76
C THR A 12 1.68 -8.88 -17.87
N GLU A 13 1.32 -10.11 -17.48
CA GLU A 13 0.25 -10.37 -16.52
C GLU A 13 0.82 -10.45 -15.11
N VAL A 14 0.34 -9.58 -14.22
CA VAL A 14 0.70 -9.59 -12.80
C VAL A 14 -0.49 -10.11 -11.99
N PRO A 15 -0.40 -11.29 -11.35
CA PRO A 15 -1.47 -11.82 -10.50
C PRO A 15 -1.60 -10.99 -9.22
N VAL A 16 -2.85 -10.64 -8.88
CA VAL A 16 -3.18 -9.86 -7.67
C VAL A 16 -4.36 -10.47 -6.95
N ASP A 17 -4.13 -10.87 -5.69
CA ASP A 17 -5.15 -11.39 -4.79
C ASP A 17 -5.55 -10.36 -3.73
N TYR A 18 -6.82 -9.97 -3.73
CA TYR A 18 -7.41 -9.15 -2.68
C TYR A 18 -7.95 -10.05 -1.58
N ARG A 19 -7.42 -9.94 -0.36
CA ARG A 19 -7.95 -10.63 0.81
C ARG A 19 -8.97 -9.72 1.49
N LEU A 20 -10.18 -10.24 1.68
CA LEU A 20 -11.31 -9.48 2.19
C LEU A 20 -11.85 -10.10 3.47
N PHE A 21 -12.40 -9.26 4.34
CA PHE A 21 -13.21 -9.66 5.47
C PHE A 21 -14.59 -8.99 5.35
N LYS A 22 -15.62 -9.64 5.91
CA LYS A 22 -16.97 -9.09 5.94
C LYS A 22 -17.17 -8.35 7.27
N LYS A 23 -17.63 -7.10 7.21
CA LYS A 23 -17.99 -6.27 8.37
C LYS A 23 -19.43 -5.79 8.22
N GLY A 24 -20.34 -6.37 9.00
CA GLY A 24 -21.79 -6.22 8.77
C GLY A 24 -22.13 -6.72 7.37
N ASP A 25 -22.76 -5.88 6.56
CA ASP A 25 -23.13 -6.20 5.18
C ASP A 25 -22.12 -5.75 4.12
N ARG A 26 -20.91 -5.31 4.54
CA ARG A 26 -19.89 -4.81 3.61
C ARG A 26 -18.65 -5.69 3.59
N TRP A 27 -18.15 -5.97 2.38
CA TRP A 27 -16.82 -6.55 2.19
C TRP A 27 -15.76 -5.46 2.21
N MET A 28 -14.69 -5.67 2.97
CA MET A 28 -13.57 -4.74 3.09
C MET A 28 -12.28 -5.50 2.79
N ILE A 29 -11.45 -4.92 1.93
CA ILE A 29 -10.09 -5.43 1.66
C ILE A 29 -9.22 -5.11 2.87
N TYR A 30 -8.47 -6.08 3.37
CA TYR A 30 -7.51 -5.88 4.44
C TYR A 30 -6.06 -6.15 4.03
N ASP A 31 -5.83 -6.90 2.94
CA ASP A 31 -4.50 -7.19 2.43
C ASP A 31 -4.57 -7.40 0.90
N VAL A 32 -3.50 -7.01 0.22
CA VAL A 32 -3.31 -7.23 -1.21
C VAL A 32 -2.04 -8.05 -1.36
N ASN A 33 -2.15 -9.18 -2.06
CA ASN A 33 -1.02 -10.03 -2.39
C ASN A 33 -0.72 -9.87 -3.88
N ILE A 34 0.51 -9.50 -4.19
CA ILE A 34 1.00 -9.30 -5.56
C ILE A 34 2.12 -10.32 -5.75
N GLU A 35 1.97 -11.23 -6.72
CA GLU A 35 2.99 -12.25 -7.02
C GLU A 35 3.44 -13.06 -5.79
N GLY A 36 2.51 -13.37 -4.88
CA GLY A 36 2.79 -14.11 -3.65
C GLY A 36 3.20 -13.22 -2.47
N ILE A 37 3.46 -11.93 -2.68
CA ILE A 37 3.92 -10.99 -1.66
C ILE A 37 2.74 -10.20 -1.08
N SER A 38 2.41 -10.46 0.19
CA SER A 38 1.44 -9.66 0.96
C SER A 38 2.00 -8.28 1.27
N LEU A 39 1.26 -7.23 0.90
CA LEU A 39 1.61 -5.85 1.25
C LEU A 39 1.62 -5.66 2.77
N VAL A 40 0.63 -6.20 3.50
CA VAL A 40 0.59 -6.09 4.96
C VAL A 40 1.84 -6.74 5.58
N SER A 41 2.22 -7.93 5.12
CA SER A 41 3.41 -8.62 5.64
C SER A 41 4.69 -7.84 5.33
N ASN A 42 4.82 -7.33 4.10
CA ASN A 42 5.96 -6.53 3.66
C ASN A 42 6.13 -5.27 4.53
N TYR A 43 5.07 -4.46 4.66
CA TYR A 43 5.12 -3.24 5.47
C TYR A 43 5.34 -3.53 6.96
N ARG A 44 4.75 -4.60 7.50
CA ARG A 44 5.01 -5.00 8.90
C ARG A 44 6.50 -5.29 9.14
N THR A 45 7.17 -5.98 8.24
CA THR A 45 8.62 -6.22 8.33
C THR A 45 9.41 -4.91 8.32
N GLN A 46 9.08 -3.99 7.42
CA GLN A 46 9.74 -2.68 7.35
C GLN A 46 9.50 -1.85 8.61
N PHE A 47 8.27 -1.80 9.10
CA PHE A 47 7.91 -1.04 10.31
C PHE A 47 8.58 -1.63 11.55
N ASN A 48 8.62 -2.95 11.70
CA ASN A 48 9.31 -3.62 12.80
C ASN A 48 10.79 -3.25 12.83
N LYS A 49 11.46 -3.20 11.67
CA LYS A 49 12.86 -2.75 11.59
C LYS A 49 13.02 -1.32 12.10
N ILE A 50 12.14 -0.41 11.71
CA ILE A 50 12.17 0.99 12.17
C ILE A 50 11.92 1.08 13.67
N ILE A 51 10.91 0.38 14.18
CA ILE A 51 10.57 0.41 15.60
C ILE A 51 11.72 -0.14 16.44
N GLN A 52 12.34 -1.25 16.02
CA GLN A 52 13.47 -1.84 16.73
C GLN A 52 14.71 -0.94 16.74
N THR A 53 14.96 -0.19 15.66
CA THR A 53 16.16 0.67 15.55
C THR A 53 15.94 2.08 16.08
N ASN A 54 14.74 2.65 15.94
CA ASN A 54 14.47 4.08 16.14
C ASN A 54 13.25 4.36 17.04
N GLY A 55 12.55 3.32 17.50
CA GLY A 55 11.34 3.46 18.32
C GLY A 55 10.09 3.81 17.52
N TYR A 56 8.94 3.75 18.20
CA TYR A 56 7.62 3.99 17.61
C TYR A 56 7.44 5.42 17.08
N ASN A 57 7.90 6.43 17.82
CA ASN A 57 7.76 7.82 17.43
C ASN A 57 8.42 8.13 16.08
N ALA A 58 9.59 7.52 15.82
CA ALA A 58 10.28 7.65 14.54
C ALA A 58 9.50 7.02 13.37
N LEU A 59 8.77 5.93 13.61
CA LEU A 59 7.87 5.37 12.59
C LEU A 59 6.73 6.36 12.28
N VAL A 60 6.09 6.92 13.31
CA VAL A 60 4.98 7.89 13.14
C VAL A 60 5.45 9.13 12.38
N GLU A 61 6.63 9.65 12.71
CA GLU A 61 7.21 10.79 12.00
C GLU A 61 7.46 10.47 10.52
N ARG A 62 8.11 9.34 10.22
CA ARG A 62 8.33 8.91 8.82
C ARG A 62 7.03 8.75 8.04
N MET A 63 5.98 8.23 8.66
CA MET A 63 4.66 8.10 8.02
C MET A 63 4.04 9.48 7.71
N LYS A 64 4.16 10.45 8.63
CA LYS A 64 3.70 11.83 8.40
C LYS A 64 4.48 12.50 7.27
N THR A 65 5.81 12.35 7.25
CA THR A 65 6.65 12.90 6.17
C THR A 65 6.23 12.34 4.82
N LYS A 66 6.12 11.00 4.69
CA LYS A 66 5.66 10.38 3.44
C LYS A 66 4.25 10.81 3.02
N GLN A 67 3.35 10.99 3.98
CA GLN A 67 2.00 11.49 3.70
C GLN A 67 2.04 12.90 3.11
N ASN A 68 2.88 13.79 3.65
CA ASN A 68 3.03 15.15 3.16
C ASN A 68 3.66 15.18 1.76
N GLU A 69 4.74 14.43 1.54
CA GLU A 69 5.37 14.28 0.23
C GLU A 69 4.35 13.84 -0.84
N PHE A 70 3.53 12.84 -0.52
CA PHE A 70 2.47 12.36 -1.42
C PHE A 70 1.42 13.45 -1.73
N LEU A 71 1.01 14.23 -0.73
CA LEU A 71 0.03 15.30 -0.91
C LEU A 71 0.57 16.40 -1.83
N GLU A 72 1.83 16.82 -1.63
CA GLU A 72 2.51 17.82 -2.46
C GLU A 72 2.65 17.33 -3.92
N GLU A 73 3.09 16.08 -4.13
CA GLU A 73 3.17 15.52 -5.49
C GLU A 73 1.81 15.46 -6.18
N SER A 74 0.75 15.11 -5.44
CA SER A 74 -0.60 15.00 -5.99
C SER A 74 -1.24 16.36 -6.32
N SER A 75 -0.81 17.44 -5.65
CA SER A 75 -1.28 18.80 -5.89
C SER A 75 -0.55 19.44 -7.08
N GLY A 76 0.76 19.20 -7.21
CA GLY A 76 1.58 19.65 -8.35
C GLY A 76 1.13 19.02 -9.67
N LYS A 77 0.82 17.72 -9.68
CA LYS A 77 0.32 17.02 -10.88
C LYS A 77 -1.05 17.53 -11.37
N ARG A 78 -1.93 17.97 -10.45
CA ARG A 78 -3.23 18.57 -10.81
C ARG A 78 -3.10 19.96 -11.44
N LYS A 79 -2.10 20.75 -11.03
CA LYS A 79 -1.82 22.08 -11.61
C LYS A 79 -1.16 22.02 -12.98
N ALA A 80 -0.38 20.97 -13.27
CA ALA A 80 0.30 20.79 -14.57
C ALA A 80 -0.60 20.20 -15.68
N GLN A 81 -1.83 19.79 -15.35
CA GLN A 81 -2.81 19.21 -16.29
C GLN A 81 -4.01 20.15 -16.58
N GLN A 82 -3.99 21.37 -16.02
CA GLN A 82 -4.87 22.49 -16.40
C GLN A 82 -4.05 23.53 -17.15
#